data_AF-A0A316DU29-F1
#
_entry.id   AF-A0A316DU29-F1
#
_cell.length_a   1.000
_cell.length_b   1.000
_cell.length_c   1.000
_cell.angle_alpha   90.00
_cell.angle_beta   90.00
_cell.angle_gamma   90.00
#
_symmetry.space_group_name_H-M   'P 1'
#
loop_
_entity.id
_entity.type
_entity.pdbx_description
1 polymer ?
#
loop_
_entity_poly.entity_id
_entity_poly.type
_entity_poly.pdbx_seq_one_letter_code
_entity_poly.pdbx_strand_id
1 'polypeptide(L)'
;MKFFHVTLLILSNFFLSAQELIKFQVETGKYDRMDCPIAVCISQESILKGNYNLQLIEHGTDDNTPLAAQLDEKAGKLYFILKGFTPKNTTRKFSLIHSKIEFNFPEVDMLCSEGSLQLSYKNHPILNYQYDLVYPPKGIDSI
;
A
#
# COMPACT_ATOMS: atom_id res chain seq x y z
N MET A 1 28.66 -13.93 -40.15
CA MET A 1 28.97 -13.15 -38.94
C MET A 1 28.12 -11.88 -38.75
N LYS A 2 27.57 -11.25 -39.80
CA LYS A 2 26.73 -10.04 -39.64
C LYS A 2 25.41 -10.26 -38.89
N PHE A 3 24.76 -11.41 -39.06
CA PHE A 3 23.51 -11.73 -38.37
C PHE A 3 23.70 -12.00 -36.87
N PHE A 4 24.87 -12.51 -36.45
CA PHE A 4 25.15 -12.85 -35.04
C PHE A 4 25.15 -11.62 -34.12
N HIS A 5 25.67 -10.49 -34.62
CA HIS A 5 25.67 -9.23 -33.87
C HIS A 5 24.27 -8.63 -33.73
N VAL A 6 23.39 -8.84 -34.71
CA VAL A 6 21.99 -8.41 -34.64
C VAL A 6 21.22 -9.26 -33.63
N THR A 7 21.46 -10.57 -33.58
CA THR A 7 20.84 -11.45 -32.58
C THR A 7 21.28 -11.08 -31.17
N LEU A 8 22.57 -10.80 -30.95
CA LEU A 8 23.10 -10.41 -29.64
C LEU A 8 22.51 -9.08 -29.13
N LEU A 9 22.25 -8.12 -30.02
CA LEU A 9 21.64 -6.83 -29.69
C LEU A 9 20.15 -6.95 -29.35
N ILE A 10 19.45 -7.94 -29.91
CA ILE A 10 18.03 -8.20 -29.61
C ILE A 10 17.90 -8.90 -28.25
N LEU A 11 18.81 -9.81 -27.90
CA LEU A 11 18.77 -10.52 -26.61
C LEU A 11 19.06 -9.62 -25.40
N SER A 12 19.84 -8.54 -25.55
CA SER A 12 20.13 -7.63 -24.43
C SER A 12 18.94 -6.79 -23.97
N ASN A 13 17.92 -6.62 -24.82
CA ASN A 13 16.71 -5.84 -24.48
C ASN A 13 15.72 -6.63 -23.62
N PHE A 14 15.91 -7.94 -23.40
CA PHE A 14 15.00 -8.76 -22.60
C PHE A 14 15.28 -8.76 -21.10
N PHE A 15 16.33 -8.07 -20.63
CA PHE A 15 16.68 -8.01 -19.20
C PHE A 15 16.22 -6.72 -18.51
N LEU A 16 15.11 -6.12 -18.93
CA LEU A 16 14.42 -5.10 -18.12
C LEU A 16 13.62 -5.80 -17.01
N SER A 17 14.30 -6.21 -15.94
CA SER A 17 13.63 -6.50 -14.68
C SER A 17 13.30 -5.19 -13.96
N ALA A 18 12.07 -5.04 -13.46
CA ALA A 18 11.73 -3.96 -12.54
C ALA A 18 12.68 -4.01 -11.34
N GLN A 19 13.17 -2.84 -10.91
CA GLN A 19 14.15 -2.79 -9.83
C GLN A 19 13.44 -3.08 -8.49
N GLU A 20 13.61 -4.29 -8.00
CA GLU A 20 13.10 -4.73 -6.70
C GLU A 20 13.96 -4.13 -5.59
N LEU A 21 13.33 -3.39 -4.68
CA LEU A 21 14.01 -2.75 -3.56
C LEU A 21 14.13 -3.69 -2.37
N ILE A 22 13.00 -4.28 -1.98
CA ILE A 22 12.90 -5.15 -0.82
C ILE A 22 12.07 -6.36 -1.20
N LYS A 23 12.56 -7.54 -0.81
CA LYS A 23 11.79 -8.78 -0.78
C LYS A 23 11.56 -9.20 0.64
N PHE A 24 10.34 -9.64 0.93
CA PHE A 24 10.01 -10.19 2.23
C PHE A 24 8.91 -11.23 2.11
N GLN A 25 8.74 -11.99 3.19
CA GLN A 25 7.70 -12.99 3.30
C GLN A 25 6.90 -12.79 4.59
N VAL A 26 5.60 -13.06 4.52
CA VAL A 26 4.70 -13.03 5.67
C VAL A 26 4.29 -14.46 5.99
N GLU A 27 4.67 -14.92 7.18
CA GLU A 27 4.27 -16.21 7.73
C GLU A 27 2.98 -16.05 8.54
N THR A 28 1.95 -16.84 8.23
CA THR A 28 0.61 -16.61 8.81
C THR A 28 0.45 -17.15 10.23
N GLY A 29 1.41 -17.95 10.69
CA GLY A 29 1.41 -18.57 12.01
C GLY A 29 0.31 -19.63 12.15
N LYS A 30 -0.18 -19.85 13.37
CA LYS A 30 -1.01 -21.02 13.72
C LYS A 30 -2.51 -20.87 13.44
N TYR A 31 -2.96 -19.72 12.96
CA TYR A 31 -4.38 -19.41 12.79
C TYR A 31 -4.68 -18.98 11.36
N ASP A 32 -5.86 -19.38 10.89
CA ASP A 32 -6.39 -18.88 9.62
C ASP A 32 -6.69 -17.39 9.75
N ARG A 33 -6.54 -16.64 8.66
CA ARG A 33 -6.70 -15.18 8.63
C ARG A 33 -7.64 -14.78 7.50
N MET A 34 -8.34 -13.67 7.71
CA MET A 34 -9.14 -12.99 6.70
C MET A 34 -8.79 -11.50 6.75
N ASP A 35 -8.41 -10.91 5.63
CA ASP A 35 -8.13 -9.47 5.48
C ASP A 35 -7.28 -8.90 6.63
N CYS A 36 -6.14 -9.54 6.89
CA CYS A 36 -5.34 -9.26 8.08
C CYS A 36 -4.45 -8.02 7.87
N PRO A 37 -4.48 -7.01 8.74
CA PRO A 37 -3.52 -5.92 8.68
C PRO A 37 -2.11 -6.42 9.03
N ILE A 38 -1.13 -5.94 8.27
CA ILE A 38 0.28 -6.30 8.42
C ILE A 38 1.10 -5.01 8.55
N ALA A 39 2.11 -5.05 9.42
CA ALA A 39 3.13 -4.03 9.55
C ALA A 39 4.50 -4.69 9.38
N VAL A 40 5.32 -4.16 8.47
CA VAL A 40 6.69 -4.62 8.23
C VAL A 40 7.65 -3.48 8.48
N CYS A 41 8.71 -3.72 9.24
CA CYS A 41 9.77 -2.74 9.45
C CYS A 41 10.60 -2.58 8.17
N ILE A 42 10.78 -1.35 7.73
CA ILE A 42 11.61 -0.96 6.58
C ILE A 42 12.83 -0.23 7.13
N SER A 43 14.01 -0.83 6.99
CA SER A 43 15.25 -0.30 7.56
C SER A 43 16.09 0.53 6.56
N GLN A 44 15.67 0.63 5.30
CA GLN A 44 16.45 1.30 4.26
C GLN A 44 16.09 2.79 4.19
N GLU A 45 16.99 3.65 4.70
CA GLU A 45 16.83 5.11 4.63
C GLU A 45 16.61 5.64 3.21
N SER A 46 17.20 5.00 2.19
CA SER A 46 17.02 5.37 0.79
C SER A 46 15.56 5.25 0.33
N ILE A 47 14.81 4.30 0.89
CA ILE A 47 13.38 4.14 0.59
C ILE A 47 12.57 5.16 1.39
N LEU A 48 12.91 5.38 2.65
CA LEU A 48 12.19 6.30 3.53
C LEU A 48 12.35 7.78 3.15
N LYS A 49 13.46 8.16 2.52
CA LYS A 49 13.76 9.54 2.11
C LYS A 49 13.68 9.75 0.59
N GLY A 50 13.34 8.69 -0.14
CA GLY A 50 13.31 8.70 -1.60
C GLY A 50 11.98 9.22 -2.12
N ASN A 51 12.02 10.09 -3.12
CA ASN A 51 10.81 10.53 -3.82
C ASN A 51 10.49 9.52 -4.94
N TYR A 52 10.01 8.34 -4.54
CA TYR A 52 9.77 7.21 -5.44
C TYR A 52 8.30 6.84 -5.47
N ASN A 53 7.80 6.51 -6.66
CA ASN A 53 6.53 5.82 -6.82
C ASN A 53 6.74 4.35 -6.45
N LEU A 54 6.44 4.01 -5.20
CA LEU A 54 6.61 2.67 -4.65
C LEU A 54 5.35 1.83 -4.89
N GLN A 55 5.54 0.56 -5.23
CA GLN A 55 4.45 -0.39 -5.40
C GLN A 55 4.76 -1.69 -4.66
N LEU A 56 3.79 -2.15 -3.86
CA LEU A 56 3.82 -3.47 -3.24
C LEU A 56 3.19 -4.49 -4.19
N ILE A 57 3.92 -5.56 -4.46
CA ILE A 57 3.49 -6.68 -5.29
C ILE A 57 3.51 -7.95 -4.45
N GLU A 58 2.47 -8.75 -4.61
CA GLU A 58 2.44 -10.13 -4.12
C GLU A 58 2.81 -11.10 -5.23
N HIS A 59 3.64 -12.09 -4.90
CA HIS A 59 4.07 -13.14 -5.83
C HIS A 59 3.24 -14.40 -5.66
N GLY A 60 2.92 -15.07 -6.78
CA GLY A 60 2.25 -16.38 -6.78
C GLY A 60 0.73 -16.31 -6.96
N THR A 61 0.16 -15.12 -7.12
CA THR A 61 -1.12 -14.93 -7.81
C THR A 61 -0.85 -14.77 -9.30
N ASP A 62 -1.79 -15.18 -10.16
CA ASP A 62 -1.62 -15.21 -11.63
C ASP A 62 -1.26 -13.84 -12.26
N ASP A 63 -1.24 -12.74 -11.49
CA ASP A 63 -1.19 -11.39 -12.04
C ASP A 63 -0.29 -10.39 -11.30
N ASN A 64 0.67 -10.82 -10.46
CA ASN A 64 1.57 -9.91 -9.70
C ASN A 64 0.82 -8.67 -9.18
N THR A 65 -0.31 -8.92 -8.52
CA THR A 65 -1.34 -7.90 -8.35
C THR A 65 -0.78 -6.74 -7.51
N PRO A 66 -1.01 -5.48 -7.92
CA PRO A 66 -0.70 -4.32 -7.09
C PRO A 66 -1.49 -4.39 -5.78
N LEU A 67 -0.81 -4.23 -4.64
CA LEU A 67 -1.47 -4.07 -3.34
C LEU A 67 -1.39 -2.62 -2.87
N ALA A 68 -2.50 -2.12 -2.33
CA ALA A 68 -2.52 -0.87 -1.59
C ALA A 68 -1.65 -1.03 -0.34
N ALA A 69 -0.71 -0.11 -0.16
CA ALA A 69 0.18 -0.08 0.99
C ALA A 69 0.48 1.37 1.38
N GLN A 70 0.72 1.60 2.66
CA GLN A 70 1.07 2.89 3.23
C GLN A 70 2.45 2.80 3.85
N LEU A 71 3.35 3.67 3.41
CA LEU A 71 4.65 3.86 4.06
C LEU A 71 4.52 4.93 5.14
N ASP A 72 4.89 4.57 6.36
CA ASP A 72 5.10 5.51 7.46
C ASP A 72 6.59 5.74 7.63
N GLU A 73 7.04 6.85 7.06
CA GLU A 73 8.45 7.26 7.07
C GLU A 73 8.98 7.50 8.49
N LYS A 74 8.12 7.99 9.39
CA LYS A 74 8.50 8.31 10.77
C LYS A 74 8.69 7.04 11.61
N ALA A 75 7.79 6.07 11.46
CA ALA A 75 7.89 4.79 12.14
C ALA A 75 8.83 3.81 11.44
N GLY A 76 9.22 4.09 10.19
CA GLY A 76 9.96 3.16 9.34
C GLY A 76 9.17 1.88 9.08
N LYS A 77 7.86 2.00 8.81
CA LYS A 77 6.95 0.84 8.66
C LYS A 77 6.17 0.91 7.37
N LEU A 78 6.02 -0.26 6.74
CA LEU A 78 5.08 -0.47 5.65
C LEU A 78 3.84 -1.17 6.19
N TYR A 79 2.68 -0.55 6.00
CA TYR A 79 1.38 -1.09 6.36
C TYR A 79 0.61 -1.54 5.12
N PHE A 80 -0.01 -2.70 5.17
CA PHE A 80 -0.90 -3.18 4.11
C PHE A 80 -1.86 -4.25 4.66
N ILE A 81 -2.88 -4.59 3.87
CA ILE A 81 -3.82 -5.66 4.22
C ILE A 81 -3.46 -6.92 3.44
N LEU A 82 -3.29 -8.03 4.17
CA LEU A 82 -3.22 -9.37 3.62
C LEU A 82 -4.61 -9.81 3.15
N LYS A 83 -5.00 -9.33 1.96
CA LYS A 83 -6.36 -9.46 1.44
C LYS A 83 -6.75 -10.93 1.23
N GLY A 84 -8.00 -11.24 1.55
CA GLY A 84 -8.63 -12.53 1.35
C GLY A 84 -8.29 -13.57 2.43
N PHE A 85 -8.85 -14.76 2.25
CA PHE A 85 -8.60 -15.89 3.13
C PHE A 85 -7.14 -16.33 3.01
N THR A 86 -6.47 -16.46 4.14
CA THR A 86 -5.11 -16.98 4.20
C THR A 86 -5.04 -18.12 5.22
N PRO A 87 -4.78 -19.37 4.80
CA PRO A 87 -4.69 -20.50 5.71
C PRO A 87 -3.53 -20.37 6.70
N LYS A 88 -3.69 -20.96 7.88
CA LYS A 88 -2.60 -21.13 8.85
C LYS A 88 -1.42 -21.90 8.26
N ASN A 89 -0.23 -21.64 8.81
CA ASN A 89 1.04 -22.28 8.43
C ASN A 89 1.37 -22.13 6.94
N THR A 90 0.94 -21.03 6.32
CA THR A 90 1.31 -20.68 4.95
C THR A 90 2.19 -19.44 4.93
N THR A 91 2.84 -19.22 3.80
CA THR A 91 3.73 -18.09 3.57
C THR A 91 3.31 -17.38 2.30
N ARG A 92 3.16 -16.05 2.37
CA ARG A 92 2.92 -15.18 1.21
C ARG A 92 4.16 -14.33 0.97
N LYS A 93 4.55 -14.15 -0.30
CA LYS A 93 5.82 -13.50 -0.69
C LYS A 93 5.52 -12.17 -1.35
N PHE A 94 6.32 -11.16 -1.04
CA PHE A 94 6.10 -9.80 -1.50
C PHE A 94 7.39 -9.14 -1.97
N SER A 95 7.26 -8.24 -2.94
CA SER A 95 8.31 -7.30 -3.35
C SER A 95 7.79 -5.86 -3.27
N LEU A 96 8.61 -4.96 -2.72
CA LEU A 96 8.45 -3.52 -2.90
C LEU A 96 9.32 -3.09 -4.08
N ILE A 97 8.72 -2.46 -5.08
CA ILE A 97 9.40 -2.08 -6.33
C ILE A 97 9.24 -0.58 -6.63
N HIS A 98 10.12 -0.05 -7.47
CA HIS A 98 9.84 1.21 -8.16
C HIS A 98 8.85 0.94 -9.29
N SER A 99 7.69 1.60 -9.23
CA SER A 99 6.76 1.59 -10.34
C SER A 99 6.92 2.84 -11.19
N LYS A 100 6.87 2.64 -12.52
CA LYS A 100 6.73 3.75 -13.48
C LYS A 100 5.27 4.15 -13.68
N ILE A 101 4.34 3.31 -13.22
CA ILE A 101 2.89 3.50 -13.36
C ILE A 101 2.33 3.78 -11.97
N GLU A 102 1.64 4.90 -11.83
CA GLU A 102 0.90 5.20 -10.61
C GLU A 102 -0.39 4.39 -10.59
N PHE A 103 -0.57 3.61 -9.53
CA PHE A 103 -1.82 2.93 -9.26
C PHE A 103 -2.63 3.81 -8.32
N ASN A 104 -3.80 4.24 -8.78
CA ASN A 104 -4.69 5.03 -7.96
C ASN A 104 -5.60 4.09 -7.15
N PHE A 105 -5.36 4.01 -5.84
CA PHE A 105 -6.23 3.30 -4.92
C PHE A 105 -7.29 4.25 -4.36
N PRO A 106 -8.52 3.79 -4.10
CA PRO A 106 -9.54 4.66 -3.53
C PRO A 106 -9.09 5.19 -2.17
N GLU A 107 -8.95 6.50 -2.06
CA GLU A 107 -8.51 7.18 -0.85
C GLU A 107 -9.68 7.39 0.11
N VAL A 108 -9.37 7.49 1.40
CA VAL A 108 -10.31 7.98 2.41
C VAL A 108 -10.15 9.48 2.51
N ASP A 109 -11.19 10.23 2.13
CA ASP A 109 -11.19 11.67 2.29
C ASP A 109 -11.36 12.00 3.77
N MET A 110 -10.64 13.01 4.24
CA MET A 110 -10.70 13.51 5.60
C MET A 110 -11.04 14.99 5.61
N LEU A 111 -12.06 15.36 6.38
CA LEU A 111 -12.44 16.73 6.65
C LEU A 111 -12.41 16.99 8.16
N CYS A 112 -11.51 17.87 8.59
CA CYS A 112 -11.49 18.40 9.95
C CYS A 112 -12.11 19.80 9.96
N SER A 113 -13.25 19.96 10.62
CA SER A 113 -13.95 21.24 10.70
C SER A 113 -14.72 21.38 12.00
N GLU A 114 -14.64 22.55 12.63
CA GLU A 114 -15.48 22.95 13.78
C GLU A 114 -15.58 21.90 14.91
N GLY A 115 -14.45 21.29 15.30
CA GLY A 115 -14.44 20.28 16.38
C GLY A 115 -14.88 18.88 15.95
N SER A 116 -15.05 18.65 14.64
CA SER A 116 -15.43 17.37 14.06
C SER A 116 -14.39 16.85 13.07
N LEU A 117 -14.19 15.53 13.08
CA LEU A 117 -13.43 14.75 12.12
C LEU A 117 -14.43 13.91 11.30
N GLN A 118 -14.54 14.20 10.02
CA GLN A 118 -15.37 13.45 9.09
C GLN A 118 -14.48 12.68 8.12
N LEU A 119 -14.75 11.39 7.97
CA LEU A 119 -14.11 10.54 6.98
C LEU A 119 -15.15 10.08 5.98
N SER A 120 -14.82 10.13 4.69
CA SER A 120 -15.64 9.55 3.62
C SER A 120 -14.82 8.65 2.71
N TYR A 121 -15.48 7.61 2.19
CA TYR A 121 -14.91 6.71 1.22
C TYR A 121 -15.80 6.69 -0.01
N LYS A 122 -15.27 7.11 -1.17
CA LYS A 122 -16.05 7.24 -2.42
C LYS A 122 -17.32 8.06 -2.24
N ASN A 123 -17.21 9.24 -1.61
CA ASN A 123 -18.33 10.12 -1.25
C ASN A 123 -19.36 9.52 -0.29
N HIS A 124 -19.12 8.35 0.30
CA HIS A 124 -19.96 7.81 1.37
C HIS A 124 -19.34 8.13 2.73
N PRO A 125 -20.07 8.80 3.65
CA PRO A 125 -19.55 9.04 5.00
C PRO A 125 -19.34 7.71 5.73
N ILE A 126 -18.14 7.52 6.29
CA ILE A 126 -17.76 6.30 7.03
C ILE A 126 -17.46 6.57 8.50
N LEU A 127 -17.09 7.80 8.87
CA LEU A 127 -16.91 8.22 10.25
C LEU A 127 -17.29 9.69 10.40
N ASN A 128 -17.97 10.02 11.49
CA ASN A 128 -18.10 11.38 11.99
C ASN A 128 -17.81 11.36 13.48
N TYR A 129 -16.70 11.97 13.88
CA TYR A 129 -16.21 11.96 15.24
C TYR A 129 -16.07 13.39 15.77
N GLN A 130 -16.86 13.76 16.77
CA GLN A 130 -16.70 15.02 17.49
C GLN A 130 -15.58 14.86 18.52
N TYR A 131 -14.45 15.54 18.30
CA TYR A 131 -13.33 15.56 19.24
C TYR A 131 -13.31 16.82 20.11
N ASP A 132 -14.18 17.79 19.82
CA ASP A 132 -14.39 18.99 20.60
C ASP A 132 -15.90 19.27 20.74
N LEU A 133 -16.26 20.23 21.58
CA LEU A 133 -17.63 20.73 21.71
C LEU A 133 -18.09 21.36 20.40
N VAL A 134 -19.10 20.74 19.77
CA VAL A 134 -19.76 21.28 18.59
C VAL A 134 -21.03 21.99 19.04
N TYR A 135 -21.06 23.31 18.86
CA TYR A 135 -22.24 24.12 19.18
C TYR A 135 -23.32 23.95 18.11
N PRO A 136 -24.62 24.08 18.47
CA PRO A 136 -25.69 24.00 17.50
C PRO A 136 -25.56 25.10 16.42
N PRO A 137 -26.08 24.87 15.21
CA PRO A 137 -26.08 25.86 14.15
C PRO A 137 -26.73 27.17 14.60
N LYS A 138 -26.27 28.29 14.02
CA LYS A 138 -26.82 29.62 14.32
C LYS A 138 -28.35 29.62 14.20
N GLY A 139 -29.04 30.04 15.26
CA GLY A 139 -30.50 30.16 15.30
C GLY A 139 -31.24 29.06 16.05
N ILE A 140 -30.53 28.11 16.68
CA ILE A 140 -31.12 27.12 17.58
C ILE A 140 -30.61 27.38 19.01
N ASP A 141 -31.53 27.56 19.95
CA ASP A 141 -31.19 27.75 21.36
C ASP A 141 -30.50 26.50 21.91
N SER A 142 -29.37 26.73 22.58
CA SER A 142 -28.70 25.70 23.36
C SER A 142 -29.47 25.57 24.68
N ILE A 143 -30.30 24.54 24.81
CA ILE A 143 -31.08 24.26 26.04
C ILE A 143 -30.11 24.05 27.21
#